data_AF-A0A3N9P7V5-F1
#
_entry.id   AF-A0A3N9P7V5-F1
#
_cell.length_a   1.000
_cell.length_b   1.000
_cell.length_c   1.000
_cell.angle_alpha   90.00
_cell.angle_beta   90.00
_cell.angle_gamma   90.00
#
_symmetry.space_group_name_H-M   'P 1'
#
loop_
_entity.id
_entity.type
_entity.pdbx_description
1 polymer ?
#
loop_
_entity_poly.entity_id
_entity_poly.type
_entity_poly.pdbx_seq_one_letter_code
_entity_poly.pdbx_strand_id
1 'polypeptide(L)'
;MPRQGRRQRPGHTPGRTRCPFRLFFRHFFRASCTASSAAADSKSPRQICYNLRINAWKRNLLGGMAVICREQDEKFVMIKQHDHGRLAGEFAARFREEEVPRKRHSDEVLYAIANHDRGWVDLDETPFWNDTAKAPYSFIDFPLVPKLTFYRRGLDEIETVTLYGALLCSLHYERLIEVSGENSPELTIYLQEEEKRRSRIHRELEQSKAAIGEAELYYDSRLLQFCDDLSLFIGLHEPGTQTKDFHPWFKDGFSGTEEFDFTGGRIITAEWRGTTLLLDPYPFTESFEVTLPVRRVPRSEAASQGLAAAFSGMPDTPISVTIAEGELKRP
;
A
#
# COMPACT_ATOMS: atom_id res chain seq x y z
N MET A 1 28.76 81.21 28.14
CA MET A 1 28.40 81.26 29.59
C MET A 1 27.05 81.95 29.68
N PRO A 2 26.05 81.46 30.45
CA PRO A 2 26.09 80.49 31.58
C PRO A 2 25.71 79.06 31.15
N ARG A 3 26.23 77.94 31.72
CA ARG A 3 26.02 77.30 33.05
C ARG A 3 24.54 77.02 33.34
N GLN A 4 24.06 75.89 33.87
CA GLN A 4 24.56 74.57 34.31
C GLN A 4 23.28 73.78 34.68
N GLY A 5 23.25 72.45 34.55
CA GLY A 5 22.17 71.64 35.12
C GLY A 5 22.39 70.13 34.91
N ARG A 6 22.95 69.46 35.92
CA ARG A 6 23.15 68.00 36.00
C ARG A 6 21.98 67.31 36.72
N ARG A 7 21.93 65.97 36.53
CA ARG A 7 21.22 64.90 37.29
C ARG A 7 19.86 64.53 36.66
N GLN A 8 19.46 63.27 36.49
CA GLN A 8 19.75 62.00 37.18
C GLN A 8 19.29 60.81 36.28
N ARG A 9 19.88 59.61 36.42
CA ARG A 9 19.31 58.34 35.93
C ARG A 9 18.19 57.86 36.87
N PRO A 10 17.23 57.05 36.38
CA PRO A 10 17.20 55.65 36.81
C PRO A 10 16.87 54.67 35.67
N GLY A 11 17.21 53.40 35.88
CA GLY A 11 17.03 52.32 34.89
C GLY A 11 15.68 51.62 34.94
N HIS A 12 15.37 50.91 33.86
CA HIS A 12 14.50 49.73 33.84
C HIS A 12 14.80 48.88 32.58
N THR A 13 15.13 47.61 32.80
CA THR A 13 15.01 46.46 31.88
C THR A 13 13.54 46.01 31.79
N PRO A 14 13.14 44.97 31.01
CA PRO A 14 13.66 44.34 29.79
C PRO A 14 12.57 44.19 28.68
N GLY A 15 12.92 43.66 27.49
CA GLY A 15 11.91 43.28 26.50
C GLY A 15 12.48 42.68 25.22
N ARG A 16 13.08 41.48 25.33
CA ARG A 16 13.33 40.60 24.17
C ARG A 16 12.05 39.81 23.88
N THR A 17 11.58 39.83 22.65
CA THR A 17 10.88 38.69 22.03
C THR A 17 11.52 38.43 20.67
N ARG A 18 12.37 37.39 20.63
CA ARG A 18 12.92 36.76 19.43
C ARG A 18 12.07 35.52 19.10
N CYS A 19 11.96 35.26 17.81
CA CYS A 19 11.40 34.07 17.15
C CYS A 19 11.72 32.74 17.85
N PRO A 20 10.80 31.75 17.84
CA PRO A 20 11.10 30.39 18.26
C PRO A 20 11.30 29.50 17.03
N PHE A 21 12.54 29.08 16.78
CA PHE A 21 12.84 27.79 16.14
C PHE A 21 14.29 27.42 16.48
N ARG A 22 14.45 26.44 17.38
CA ARG A 22 15.61 25.55 17.63
C ARG A 22 15.67 25.21 19.13
N LEU A 23 15.49 23.94 19.47
CA LEU A 23 16.51 23.09 20.11
C LEU A 23 15.90 21.74 20.52
N PHE A 24 16.80 20.75 20.63
CA PHE A 24 16.80 19.48 21.40
C PHE A 24 16.98 18.24 20.48
N PHE A 25 17.97 17.36 20.66
CA PHE A 25 18.89 17.07 21.78
C PHE A 25 20.26 16.60 21.27
N ARG A 26 21.33 16.81 22.06
CA ARG A 26 22.64 16.17 21.93
C ARG A 26 23.05 15.64 23.32
N HIS A 27 23.68 14.46 23.30
CA HIS A 27 24.49 13.78 24.34
C HIS A 27 23.76 12.95 25.41
N PHE A 28 24.10 11.65 25.49
CA PHE A 28 24.85 11.07 26.62
C PHE A 28 25.43 9.68 26.26
N PHE A 29 26.71 9.46 26.58
CA PHE A 29 27.39 8.15 26.63
C PHE A 29 28.31 8.16 27.86
N ARG A 30 28.02 7.34 28.90
CA ARG A 30 28.99 6.52 29.67
C ARG A 30 28.30 5.72 30.78
N ALA A 31 28.86 4.53 31.02
CA ALA A 31 28.30 3.37 31.71
C ALA A 31 28.49 3.34 33.25
N SER A 32 27.61 2.60 33.96
CA SER A 32 27.93 1.31 34.62
C SER A 32 27.01 0.97 35.82
N CYS A 33 26.46 -0.25 35.77
CA CYS A 33 26.06 -1.19 36.83
C CYS A 33 25.15 -0.74 38.00
N THR A 34 23.91 -1.25 38.03
CA THR A 34 23.45 -2.31 38.95
C THR A 34 22.01 -2.75 38.59
N ALA A 35 21.68 -4.00 38.92
CA ALA A 35 20.57 -4.79 38.39
C ALA A 35 19.16 -4.36 38.81
N SER A 36 18.17 -4.54 37.93
CA SER A 36 17.00 -5.42 38.15
C SER A 36 16.12 -5.48 36.89
N SER A 37 15.69 -6.68 36.53
CA SER A 37 14.99 -7.05 35.32
C SER A 37 13.51 -6.64 35.31
N ALA A 38 13.13 -5.80 34.36
CA ALA A 38 11.79 -5.78 33.77
C ALA A 38 11.94 -5.23 32.34
N ALA A 39 11.89 -6.10 31.35
CA ALA A 39 11.91 -5.70 29.94
C ALA A 39 10.57 -5.04 29.61
N ALA A 40 10.55 -3.70 29.70
CA ALA A 40 9.46 -2.89 29.17
C ALA A 40 9.69 -2.73 27.67
N ASP A 41 8.72 -3.24 26.91
CA ASP A 41 8.59 -3.11 25.46
C ASP A 41 8.60 -1.62 25.07
N SER A 42 9.70 -1.14 24.51
CA SER A 42 9.86 0.27 24.11
C SER A 42 9.52 0.44 22.63
N LYS A 43 8.23 0.34 22.28
CA LYS A 43 7.77 0.79 20.97
C LYS A 43 7.83 2.31 20.91
N SER A 44 8.40 2.85 19.83
CA SER A 44 8.56 4.29 19.66
C SER A 44 7.19 5.00 19.61
N PRO A 45 7.09 6.28 20.04
CA PRO A 45 5.84 7.06 19.95
C PRO A 45 5.25 7.13 18.53
N ARG A 46 6.07 6.94 17.48
CA ARG A 46 5.61 6.88 16.08
C ARG A 46 4.89 5.57 15.74
N GLN A 47 5.30 4.44 16.34
CA GLN A 47 4.58 3.15 16.22
C GLN A 47 3.19 3.20 16.86
N ILE A 48 3.01 4.04 17.88
CA ILE A 48 1.76 4.16 18.65
C ILE A 48 0.69 4.94 17.85
N CYS A 49 1.09 5.95 17.08
CA CYS A 49 0.15 6.70 16.22
C CYS A 49 -0.33 5.87 15.01
N TYR A 50 0.50 4.98 14.45
CA TYR A 50 0.11 4.08 13.37
C TYR A 50 -0.90 3.01 13.84
N ASN A 51 -0.69 2.46 15.05
CA ASN A 51 -1.53 1.38 15.60
C ASN A 51 -2.93 1.81 16.06
N LEU A 52 -3.19 3.11 16.28
CA LEU A 52 -4.47 3.57 16.84
C LEU A 52 -5.62 3.65 15.82
N ARG A 53 -5.37 3.48 14.51
CA ARG A 53 -6.42 3.46 13.46
C ARG A 53 -6.89 2.06 13.03
N ILE A 54 -6.21 0.98 13.44
CA ILE A 54 -6.49 -0.40 12.97
C ILE A 54 -7.73 -1.04 13.65
N ASN A 55 -8.26 -0.47 14.72
CA ASN A 55 -9.26 -1.14 15.56
C ASN A 55 -10.72 -1.17 15.06
N ALA A 56 -11.03 -0.65 13.87
CA ALA A 56 -12.39 -0.66 13.31
C ALA A 56 -12.73 -1.87 12.41
N TRP A 57 -11.73 -2.67 12.00
CA TRP A 57 -11.85 -3.58 10.85
C TRP A 57 -12.35 -5.01 11.16
N LYS A 58 -12.68 -5.32 12.42
CA LYS A 58 -12.82 -6.70 12.91
C LYS A 58 -14.12 -7.45 12.56
N ARG A 59 -14.97 -7.02 11.64
CA ARG A 59 -16.25 -7.74 11.40
C ARG A 59 -16.63 -7.90 9.92
N ASN A 60 -16.72 -9.18 9.54
CA ASN A 60 -17.34 -9.80 8.36
C ASN A 60 -16.52 -9.78 7.07
N LEU A 61 -15.70 -10.82 6.89
CA LEU A 61 -15.19 -11.25 5.59
C LEU A 61 -15.46 -12.76 5.47
N LEU A 62 -16.43 -13.11 4.62
CA LEU A 62 -16.67 -14.47 4.15
C LEU A 62 -16.51 -14.44 2.62
N GLY A 63 -15.52 -15.17 2.09
CA GLY A 63 -15.42 -15.56 0.66
C GLY A 63 -14.15 -15.15 -0.09
N GLY A 64 -13.23 -16.12 -0.33
CA GLY A 64 -12.75 -16.71 -1.61
C GLY A 64 -12.10 -15.84 -2.71
N MET A 65 -11.26 -16.43 -3.61
CA MET A 65 -10.51 -15.97 -4.86
C MET A 65 -8.98 -15.54 -5.02
N ALA A 66 -8.05 -16.41 -5.51
CA ALA A 66 -6.55 -16.37 -5.41
C ALA A 66 -5.98 -15.46 -6.48
N VAL A 67 -6.81 -15.35 -7.51
CA VAL A 67 -7.11 -14.28 -8.44
C VAL A 67 -8.11 -13.32 -7.79
N ILE A 68 -8.18 -12.02 -8.06
CA ILE A 68 -9.37 -11.25 -7.62
C ILE A 68 -10.61 -11.88 -8.23
N CYS A 69 -11.66 -12.17 -7.45
CA CYS A 69 -12.93 -12.54 -8.07
C CYS A 69 -14.19 -12.17 -7.33
N ARG A 70 -15.19 -12.03 -8.19
CA ARG A 70 -16.56 -11.68 -7.88
C ARG A 70 -17.43 -12.85 -8.34
N GLU A 71 -18.28 -13.32 -7.45
CA GLU A 71 -19.36 -14.21 -7.82
C GLU A 71 -20.45 -13.41 -8.54
N GLN A 72 -20.86 -13.88 -9.72
CA GLN A 72 -21.96 -13.29 -10.48
C GLN A 72 -22.87 -14.41 -10.96
N ASP A 73 -24.04 -14.58 -10.34
CA ASP A 73 -25.02 -15.62 -10.67
C ASP A 73 -24.33 -16.97 -10.98
N GLU A 74 -24.38 -17.39 -12.25
CA GLU A 74 -23.89 -18.66 -12.79
C GLU A 74 -22.41 -18.66 -13.20
N LYS A 75 -21.61 -17.64 -12.85
CA LYS A 75 -20.19 -17.55 -13.21
C LYS A 75 -19.31 -16.96 -12.10
N PHE A 76 -18.03 -17.30 -12.16
CA PHE A 76 -16.94 -16.66 -11.43
C PHE A 76 -16.24 -15.65 -12.34
N VAL A 77 -16.03 -14.42 -11.87
CA VAL A 77 -15.33 -13.37 -12.61
C VAL A 77 -13.93 -13.21 -12.03
N MET A 78 -12.93 -13.76 -12.71
CA MET A 78 -11.58 -14.06 -12.22
C MET A 78 -10.52 -13.19 -12.89
N ILE A 79 -9.64 -12.57 -12.09
CA ILE A 79 -8.59 -11.65 -12.52
C ILE A 79 -7.29 -12.04 -11.83
N LYS A 80 -6.23 -12.30 -12.58
CA LYS A 80 -4.94 -12.66 -11.99
C LYS A 80 -4.43 -11.55 -11.05
N GLN A 81 -3.87 -11.92 -9.90
CA GLN A 81 -3.23 -10.96 -9.00
C GLN A 81 -2.13 -10.19 -9.74
N HIS A 82 -1.34 -10.90 -10.54
CA HIS A 82 -0.29 -10.24 -11.32
C HIS A 82 -0.83 -9.20 -12.33
N ASP A 83 -2.04 -9.39 -12.88
CA ASP A 83 -2.62 -8.43 -13.82
C ASP A 83 -3.10 -7.15 -13.13
N HIS A 84 -3.61 -7.19 -11.88
CA HIS A 84 -3.85 -5.93 -11.14
C HIS A 84 -2.54 -5.28 -10.74
N GLY A 85 -1.50 -6.05 -10.40
CA GLY A 85 -0.15 -5.52 -10.18
C GLY A 85 0.33 -4.70 -11.38
N ARG A 86 0.20 -5.23 -12.60
CA ARG A 86 0.53 -4.50 -13.83
C ARG A 86 -0.29 -3.23 -13.99
N LEU A 87 -1.59 -3.28 -13.71
CA LEU A 87 -2.47 -2.11 -13.71
C LEU A 87 -2.03 -1.05 -12.66
N ALA A 88 -1.62 -1.48 -11.46
CA ALA A 88 -1.06 -0.59 -10.45
C ALA A 88 0.20 0.14 -10.97
N GLY A 89 1.07 -0.57 -11.69
CA GLY A 89 2.23 0.03 -12.37
C GLY A 89 1.85 1.09 -13.41
N GLU A 90 0.78 0.86 -14.17
CA GLU A 90 0.25 1.84 -15.13
C GLU A 90 -0.27 3.11 -14.47
N PHE A 91 -0.86 3.00 -13.27
CA PHE A 91 -1.25 4.16 -12.47
C PHE A 91 -0.05 4.90 -11.94
N ALA A 92 0.93 4.20 -11.37
CA ALA A 92 2.15 4.81 -10.85
C ALA A 92 2.90 5.60 -11.93
N ALA A 93 2.97 5.07 -13.16
CA ALA A 93 3.60 5.74 -14.29
C ALA A 93 2.92 7.05 -14.74
N ARG A 94 1.64 7.25 -14.36
CA ARG A 94 0.85 8.44 -14.69
C ARG A 94 0.62 9.35 -13.49
N PHE A 95 1.03 8.91 -12.31
CA PHE A 95 0.84 9.65 -11.06
C PHE A 95 1.57 10.99 -11.15
N ARG A 96 0.90 12.07 -10.73
CA ARG A 96 1.44 13.42 -10.90
C ARG A 96 2.76 13.60 -10.14
N GLU A 97 3.82 13.85 -10.91
CA GLU A 97 5.22 13.80 -10.47
C GLU A 97 5.73 15.07 -9.77
N GLU A 98 4.94 16.15 -9.75
CA GLU A 98 5.36 17.46 -9.21
C GLU A 98 5.70 17.40 -7.71
N GLU A 99 5.35 16.31 -7.03
CA GLU A 99 5.54 16.07 -5.59
C GLU A 99 6.53 14.92 -5.29
N VAL A 100 7.22 14.35 -6.30
CA VAL A 100 8.15 13.22 -6.10
C VAL A 100 9.59 13.76 -5.88
N PRO A 101 10.21 13.58 -4.70
CA PRO A 101 11.59 14.00 -4.47
C PRO A 101 12.55 13.28 -5.44
N ARG A 102 13.20 14.04 -6.32
CA ARG A 102 14.29 13.65 -7.25
C ARG A 102 14.59 12.14 -7.33
N LYS A 103 13.84 11.48 -8.22
CA LYS A 103 13.98 10.18 -8.90
C LYS A 103 15.40 9.57 -8.95
N ARG A 104 15.92 9.04 -7.85
CA ARG A 104 17.08 8.14 -7.95
C ARG A 104 16.67 6.72 -8.36
N HIS A 105 15.41 6.37 -8.11
CA HIS A 105 14.90 5.00 -8.20
C HIS A 105 13.59 4.87 -9.00
N SER A 106 13.24 5.83 -9.87
CA SER A 106 11.92 5.84 -10.54
C SER A 106 11.59 4.53 -11.24
N ASP A 107 12.53 3.97 -12.00
CA ASP A 107 12.30 2.75 -12.77
C ASP A 107 12.15 1.53 -11.86
N GLU A 108 12.88 1.52 -10.73
CA GLU A 108 12.80 0.47 -9.72
C GLU A 108 11.48 0.52 -8.95
N VAL A 109 10.97 1.72 -8.63
CA VAL A 109 9.65 1.92 -8.03
C VAL A 109 8.55 1.45 -8.96
N LEU A 110 8.58 1.89 -10.24
CA LEU A 110 7.58 1.46 -11.23
C LEU A 110 7.62 -0.05 -11.43
N TYR A 111 8.81 -0.66 -11.48
CA TYR A 111 8.96 -2.10 -11.54
C TYR A 111 8.38 -2.79 -10.31
N ALA A 112 8.68 -2.29 -9.11
CA ALA A 112 8.19 -2.84 -7.85
C ALA A 112 6.66 -2.78 -7.76
N ILE A 113 6.05 -1.64 -8.10
CA ILE A 113 4.59 -1.50 -8.09
C ILE A 113 3.96 -2.43 -9.12
N ALA A 114 4.51 -2.53 -10.34
CA ALA A 114 4.00 -3.42 -11.37
C ALA A 114 4.11 -4.92 -11.01
N ASN A 115 5.04 -5.27 -10.13
CA ASN A 115 5.37 -6.66 -9.77
C ASN A 115 5.17 -6.94 -8.28
N HIS A 116 4.47 -6.12 -7.52
CA HIS A 116 4.36 -6.30 -6.07
C HIS A 116 3.70 -7.63 -5.70
N ASP A 117 2.89 -8.20 -6.60
CA ASP A 117 2.29 -9.53 -6.50
C ASP A 117 2.97 -10.59 -7.35
N ARG A 118 4.28 -10.46 -7.58
CA ARG A 118 5.08 -11.43 -8.34
C ARG A 118 4.93 -12.87 -7.82
N GLY A 119 4.77 -13.03 -6.51
CA GLY A 119 4.58 -14.35 -5.88
C GLY A 119 3.32 -15.09 -6.37
N TRP A 120 2.32 -14.37 -6.86
CA TRP A 120 1.04 -14.97 -7.27
C TRP A 120 1.04 -15.54 -8.69
N VAL A 121 2.02 -15.24 -9.53
CA VAL A 121 2.01 -15.59 -10.97
C VAL A 121 1.69 -17.07 -11.20
N ASP A 122 2.32 -17.97 -10.46
CA ASP A 122 2.08 -19.41 -10.63
C ASP A 122 0.73 -19.85 -10.02
N LEU A 123 0.29 -19.20 -8.95
CA LEU A 123 -1.02 -19.45 -8.32
C LEU A 123 -2.16 -18.97 -9.21
N ASP A 124 -1.94 -17.88 -9.95
CA ASP A 124 -2.87 -17.27 -10.90
C ASP A 124 -3.15 -18.17 -12.11
N GLU A 125 -2.17 -18.97 -12.56
CA GLU A 125 -2.36 -19.89 -13.69
C GLU A 125 -3.22 -21.11 -13.33
N THR A 126 -3.20 -21.52 -12.06
CA THR A 126 -3.91 -22.71 -11.58
C THR A 126 -4.71 -22.39 -10.31
N PRO A 127 -5.86 -21.72 -10.43
CA PRO A 127 -6.65 -21.34 -9.27
C PRO A 127 -7.18 -22.56 -8.51
N PHE A 128 -7.26 -22.43 -7.17
CA PHE A 128 -7.60 -23.52 -6.26
C PHE A 128 -9.06 -23.41 -5.79
N TRP A 129 -9.72 -24.57 -5.65
CA TRP A 129 -11.08 -24.65 -5.12
C TRP A 129 -11.08 -24.62 -3.58
N ASN A 130 -11.98 -23.84 -2.98
CA ASN A 130 -12.23 -23.80 -1.54
C ASN A 130 -13.52 -24.60 -1.22
N ASP A 131 -13.34 -25.77 -0.61
CA ASP A 131 -14.43 -26.68 -0.28
C ASP A 131 -15.43 -26.11 0.73
N THR A 132 -14.99 -25.21 1.61
CA THR A 132 -15.85 -24.61 2.63
C THR A 132 -16.72 -23.53 2.00
N ALA A 133 -16.13 -22.64 1.21
CA ALA A 133 -16.83 -21.55 0.54
C ALA A 133 -17.67 -22.02 -0.66
N LYS A 134 -17.39 -23.22 -1.20
CA LYS A 134 -17.95 -23.71 -2.48
C LYS A 134 -17.73 -22.71 -3.63
N ALA A 135 -16.57 -22.08 -3.58
CA ALA A 135 -16.04 -21.13 -4.54
C ALA A 135 -14.52 -21.29 -4.57
N PRO A 136 -13.79 -20.67 -5.50
CA PRO A 136 -12.33 -20.67 -5.45
C PRO A 136 -11.75 -19.93 -4.21
N TYR A 137 -10.59 -20.34 -3.71
CA TYR A 137 -9.80 -19.66 -2.63
C TYR A 137 -9.29 -18.30 -3.01
N SER A 138 -9.07 -17.31 -2.09
CA SER A 138 -8.57 -15.92 -2.25
C SER A 138 -7.26 -15.38 -1.82
N PHE A 139 -6.72 -14.37 -2.54
CA PHE A 139 -5.66 -13.54 -1.97
C PHE A 139 -5.98 -13.09 -0.54
N ILE A 140 -7.27 -12.90 -0.22
CA ILE A 140 -7.80 -12.72 1.14
C ILE A 140 -7.78 -14.02 1.99
N ASP A 141 -8.37 -15.13 1.52
CA ASP A 141 -8.57 -16.37 2.32
C ASP A 141 -7.67 -17.58 1.95
N PHE A 142 -6.60 -17.37 1.18
CA PHE A 142 -5.69 -18.38 0.67
C PHE A 142 -4.89 -18.94 1.84
N PRO A 143 -4.65 -20.26 1.89
CA PRO A 143 -3.93 -20.87 2.99
C PRO A 143 -2.59 -20.17 3.27
N LEU A 144 -2.41 -19.72 4.51
CA LEU A 144 -1.30 -18.88 4.93
C LEU A 144 0.08 -19.50 4.60
N VAL A 145 0.29 -20.76 4.93
CA VAL A 145 1.62 -21.40 4.76
C VAL A 145 2.04 -21.47 3.27
N PRO A 146 1.18 -21.92 2.34
CA PRO A 146 1.41 -21.75 0.91
C PRO A 146 1.64 -20.28 0.51
N LYS A 147 0.80 -19.34 0.95
CA LYS A 147 0.92 -17.90 0.66
C LYS A 147 2.33 -17.38 0.97
N LEU A 148 2.84 -17.67 2.16
CA LEU A 148 4.19 -17.24 2.60
C LEU A 148 5.31 -17.88 1.77
N THR A 149 5.13 -19.09 1.25
CA THR A 149 6.11 -19.72 0.34
C THR A 149 6.22 -18.94 -0.97
N PHE A 150 5.08 -18.57 -1.55
CA PHE A 150 5.03 -17.81 -2.79
C PHE A 150 5.47 -16.35 -2.61
N TYR A 151 5.16 -15.74 -1.46
CA TYR A 151 5.67 -14.39 -1.12
C TYR A 151 7.19 -14.36 -1.09
N ARG A 152 7.83 -15.33 -0.41
CA ARG A 152 9.31 -15.43 -0.39
C ARG A 152 9.88 -15.53 -1.80
N ARG A 153 9.34 -16.43 -2.61
CA ARG A 153 9.79 -16.62 -3.99
C ARG A 153 9.59 -15.36 -4.83
N GLY A 154 8.45 -14.69 -4.72
CA GLY A 154 8.18 -13.45 -5.45
C GLY A 154 9.20 -12.36 -5.12
N LEU A 155 9.50 -12.19 -3.83
CA LEU A 155 10.53 -11.25 -3.37
C LEU A 155 11.94 -11.64 -3.82
N ASP A 156 12.28 -12.94 -3.82
CA ASP A 156 13.55 -13.42 -4.38
C ASP A 156 13.68 -13.06 -5.86
N GLU A 157 12.63 -13.28 -6.65
CA GLU A 157 12.60 -12.95 -8.08
C GLU A 157 12.74 -11.44 -8.32
N ILE A 158 12.02 -10.60 -7.56
CA ILE A 158 12.14 -9.13 -7.65
C ILE A 158 13.55 -8.69 -7.28
N GLU A 159 14.14 -9.27 -6.23
CA GLU A 159 15.48 -8.90 -5.76
C GLU A 159 16.57 -9.18 -6.81
N THR A 160 16.39 -10.21 -7.65
CA THR A 160 17.31 -10.45 -8.77
C THR A 160 17.33 -9.32 -9.80
N VAL A 161 16.28 -8.48 -9.83
CA VAL A 161 16.14 -7.34 -10.75
C VAL A 161 16.50 -6.03 -10.07
N THR A 162 15.96 -5.79 -8.87
CA THR A 162 16.23 -4.57 -8.10
C THR A 162 16.17 -4.81 -6.59
N LEU A 163 17.23 -4.39 -5.91
CA LEU A 163 17.29 -4.39 -4.45
C LEU A 163 16.22 -3.45 -3.86
N TYR A 164 16.06 -2.27 -4.45
CA TYR A 164 15.09 -1.29 -3.96
C TYR A 164 13.65 -1.78 -4.10
N GLY A 165 13.32 -2.37 -5.25
CA GLY A 165 12.00 -2.93 -5.45
C GLY A 165 11.68 -4.08 -4.48
N ALA A 166 12.64 -4.96 -4.20
CA ALA A 166 12.45 -6.03 -3.22
C ALA A 166 12.23 -5.48 -1.79
N LEU A 167 12.94 -4.42 -1.40
CA LEU A 167 12.70 -3.72 -0.14
C LEU A 167 11.28 -3.16 -0.08
N LEU A 168 10.84 -2.46 -1.13
CA LEU A 168 9.52 -1.83 -1.19
C LEU A 168 8.39 -2.87 -1.12
N CYS A 169 8.49 -3.95 -1.90
CA CYS A 169 7.51 -5.04 -1.87
C CYS A 169 7.52 -5.80 -0.53
N SER A 170 8.68 -6.00 0.10
CA SER A 170 8.78 -6.62 1.43
C SER A 170 8.05 -5.80 2.51
N LEU A 171 8.18 -4.46 2.47
CA LEU A 171 7.42 -3.55 3.35
C LEU A 171 5.92 -3.58 3.06
N HIS A 172 5.53 -3.68 1.79
CA HIS A 172 4.12 -3.83 1.41
C HIS A 172 3.52 -5.12 1.98
N TYR A 173 4.20 -6.26 1.84
CA TYR A 173 3.74 -7.53 2.41
C TYR A 173 3.66 -7.49 3.95
N GLU A 174 4.62 -6.86 4.63
CA GLU A 174 4.55 -6.64 6.08
C GLU A 174 3.30 -5.84 6.48
N ARG A 175 2.98 -4.76 5.75
CA ARG A 175 1.75 -3.98 5.96
C ARG A 175 0.50 -4.83 5.74
N LEU A 176 0.42 -5.59 4.64
CA LEU A 176 -0.75 -6.45 4.35
C LEU A 176 -0.97 -7.47 5.46
N ILE A 177 0.11 -8.07 5.96
CA ILE A 177 0.09 -8.99 7.09
C ILE A 177 -0.44 -8.29 8.35
N GLU A 178 0.07 -7.10 8.68
CA GLU A 178 -0.39 -6.34 9.85
C GLU A 178 -1.89 -6.02 9.78
N VAL A 179 -2.37 -5.58 8.61
CA VAL A 179 -3.78 -5.24 8.37
C VAL A 179 -4.68 -6.48 8.42
N SER A 180 -4.20 -7.64 7.96
CA SER A 180 -4.96 -8.90 8.02
C SER A 180 -5.28 -9.36 9.44
N GLY A 181 -4.44 -8.98 10.42
CA GLY A 181 -4.54 -9.46 11.80
C GLY A 181 -4.23 -10.95 11.98
N GLU A 182 -3.71 -11.62 10.95
CA GLU A 182 -3.23 -13.00 11.04
C GLU A 182 -2.07 -13.12 12.03
N ASN A 183 -2.01 -14.24 12.77
CA ASN A 183 -0.91 -14.51 13.69
C ASN A 183 -0.64 -16.02 13.74
N SER A 184 0.58 -16.42 13.39
CA SER A 184 1.05 -17.80 13.50
C SER A 184 2.58 -17.84 13.70
N PRO A 185 3.13 -18.98 14.18
CA PRO A 185 4.58 -19.17 14.24
C PRO A 185 5.27 -19.02 12.88
N GLU A 186 4.67 -19.54 11.80
CA GLU A 186 5.21 -19.47 10.44
C GLU A 186 5.27 -18.04 9.93
N LEU A 187 4.25 -17.23 10.24
CA LEU A 187 4.20 -15.81 9.94
C LEU A 187 5.27 -15.03 10.71
N THR A 188 5.47 -15.37 11.98
CA THR A 188 6.51 -14.76 12.81
C THR A 188 7.90 -15.04 12.23
N ILE A 189 8.16 -16.28 11.80
CA ILE A 189 9.43 -16.66 11.15
C ILE A 189 9.60 -15.88 9.85
N TYR A 190 8.56 -15.81 9.01
CA TYR A 190 8.59 -15.05 7.77
C TYR A 190 8.96 -13.57 8.00
N LEU A 191 8.31 -12.89 8.95
CA LEU A 191 8.60 -11.49 9.24
C LEU A 191 10.03 -11.27 9.74
N GLN A 192 10.58 -12.19 10.53
CA GLN A 192 11.98 -12.13 10.97
C GLN A 192 12.98 -12.35 9.82
N GLU A 193 12.64 -13.21 8.86
CA GLU A 193 13.44 -13.41 7.65
C GLU A 193 13.43 -12.16 6.77
N GLU A 194 12.26 -11.56 6.60
CA GLU A 194 12.10 -10.35 5.81
C GLU A 194 12.74 -9.12 6.47
N GLU A 195 12.72 -9.01 7.79
CA GLU A 195 13.49 -7.98 8.51
C GLU A 195 15.00 -8.11 8.24
N LYS A 196 15.52 -9.34 8.18
CA LYS A 196 16.93 -9.61 7.81
C LYS A 196 17.21 -9.24 6.35
N ARG A 197 16.29 -9.56 5.42
CA ARG A 197 16.39 -9.18 4.00
C ARG A 197 16.45 -7.66 3.86
N ARG A 198 15.49 -6.94 4.42
CA ARG A 198 15.43 -5.47 4.40
C ARG A 198 16.69 -4.85 4.99
N SER A 199 17.16 -5.34 6.14
CA SER A 199 18.40 -4.89 6.78
C SER A 199 19.64 -5.10 5.90
N ARG A 200 19.70 -6.21 5.15
CA ARG A 200 20.79 -6.48 4.21
C ARG A 200 20.72 -5.52 3.02
N ILE A 201 19.55 -5.39 2.40
CA ILE A 201 19.33 -4.50 1.25
C ILE A 201 19.72 -3.06 1.61
N HIS A 202 19.30 -2.55 2.77
CA HIS A 202 19.69 -1.21 3.23
C HIS A 202 21.21 -1.02 3.26
N ARG A 203 21.95 -1.97 3.82
CA ARG A 203 23.42 -1.90 3.87
C ARG A 203 24.05 -1.93 2.47
N GLU A 204 23.55 -2.75 1.57
CA GLU A 204 24.07 -2.85 0.19
C GLU A 204 23.79 -1.56 -0.62
N LEU A 205 22.61 -0.97 -0.45
CA LEU A 205 22.26 0.31 -1.07
C LEU A 205 23.08 1.47 -0.51
N GLU A 206 23.33 1.50 0.80
CA GLU A 206 24.26 2.47 1.40
C GLU A 206 25.68 2.34 0.83
N GLN A 207 26.20 1.12 0.72
CA GLN A 207 27.55 0.85 0.21
C GLN A 207 27.72 1.21 -1.27
N SER A 208 26.68 1.00 -2.09
CA SER A 208 26.66 1.38 -3.51
C SER A 208 26.42 2.88 -3.73
N LYS A 209 26.45 3.69 -2.66
CA LYS A 209 26.11 5.12 -2.65
C LYS A 209 24.68 5.42 -3.12
N ALA A 210 23.82 4.41 -3.19
CA ALA A 210 22.39 4.49 -3.51
C ALA A 210 21.53 4.48 -2.23
N ALA A 211 22.02 5.15 -1.18
CA ALA A 211 21.32 5.25 0.09
C ALA A 211 19.94 5.91 -0.11
N ILE A 212 18.92 5.28 0.46
CA ILE A 212 17.53 5.71 0.38
C ILE A 212 17.23 6.65 1.55
N GLY A 213 16.58 7.78 1.28
CA GLY A 213 16.04 8.61 2.36
C GLY A 213 14.79 7.98 2.98
N GLU A 214 14.63 8.04 4.30
CA GLU A 214 13.40 7.53 4.96
C GLU A 214 12.12 8.14 4.38
N ALA A 215 12.15 9.43 4.02
CA ALA A 215 11.01 10.13 3.42
C ALA A 215 10.70 9.66 1.99
N GLU A 216 11.74 9.30 1.21
CA GLU A 216 11.59 8.76 -0.15
C GLU A 216 10.95 7.36 -0.08
N LEU A 217 11.50 6.48 0.76
CA LEU A 217 10.95 5.14 0.98
C LEU A 217 9.50 5.17 1.47
N TYR A 218 9.20 6.11 2.37
CA TYR A 218 7.86 6.31 2.88
C TYR A 218 6.89 6.72 1.77
N TYR A 219 7.28 7.72 0.97
CA TYR A 219 6.49 8.19 -0.17
C TYR A 219 6.22 7.06 -1.17
N ASP A 220 7.26 6.32 -1.56
CA ASP A 220 7.14 5.21 -2.52
C ASP A 220 6.25 4.09 -1.96
N SER A 221 6.29 3.84 -0.65
CA SER A 221 5.40 2.88 0.00
C SER A 221 3.94 3.34 -0.03
N ARG A 222 3.68 4.65 0.14
CA ARG A 222 2.33 5.22 -0.01
C ARG A 222 1.85 5.13 -1.46
N LEU A 223 2.73 5.42 -2.43
CA LEU A 223 2.42 5.33 -3.85
C LEU A 223 2.05 3.89 -4.25
N LEU A 224 2.87 2.91 -3.85
CA LEU A 224 2.59 1.50 -4.09
C LEU A 224 1.23 1.12 -3.50
N GLN A 225 0.99 1.46 -2.23
CA GLN A 225 -0.27 1.14 -1.57
C GLN A 225 -1.47 1.73 -2.32
N PHE A 226 -1.41 3.00 -2.71
CA PHE A 226 -2.52 3.64 -3.42
C PHE A 226 -2.77 2.99 -4.79
N CYS A 227 -1.70 2.71 -5.54
CA CYS A 227 -1.83 2.08 -6.85
C CYS A 227 -2.37 0.64 -6.76
N ASP A 228 -1.93 -0.12 -5.75
CA ASP A 228 -2.51 -1.44 -5.41
C ASP A 228 -4.01 -1.30 -5.09
N ASP A 229 -4.36 -0.45 -4.11
CA ASP A 229 -5.74 -0.20 -3.68
C ASP A 229 -6.66 0.22 -4.85
N LEU A 230 -6.20 1.10 -5.75
CA LEU A 230 -6.96 1.53 -6.92
C LEU A 230 -7.14 0.40 -7.96
N SER A 231 -6.11 -0.42 -8.16
CA SER A 231 -6.19 -1.59 -9.04
C SER A 231 -7.16 -2.65 -8.51
N LEU A 232 -7.11 -2.91 -7.19
CA LEU A 232 -8.05 -3.79 -6.50
C LEU A 232 -9.47 -3.24 -6.56
N PHE A 233 -9.67 -1.93 -6.39
CA PHE A 233 -10.98 -1.30 -6.53
C PHE A 233 -11.61 -1.60 -7.90
N ILE A 234 -10.86 -1.50 -8.99
CA ILE A 234 -11.36 -1.84 -10.34
C ILE A 234 -11.63 -3.34 -10.48
N GLY A 235 -10.77 -4.19 -9.90
CA GLY A 235 -10.96 -5.64 -9.96
C GLY A 235 -12.16 -6.15 -9.15
N LEU A 236 -12.47 -5.50 -8.03
CA LEU A 236 -13.51 -5.88 -7.08
C LEU A 236 -14.90 -5.33 -7.42
N HIS A 237 -15.02 -4.37 -8.35
CA HIS A 237 -16.30 -3.76 -8.72
C HIS A 237 -16.60 -3.83 -10.20
N GLU A 238 -17.87 -4.06 -10.56
CA GLU A 238 -18.27 -3.84 -11.95
C GLU A 238 -18.26 -2.35 -12.26
N PRO A 239 -17.86 -1.93 -13.48
CA PRO A 239 -18.06 -0.55 -13.90
C PRO A 239 -19.53 -0.15 -13.75
N GLY A 240 -19.77 0.99 -13.08
CA GLY A 240 -21.13 1.46 -12.78
C GLY A 240 -21.66 1.04 -11.41
N THR A 241 -20.88 0.31 -10.60
CA THR A 241 -21.28 -0.05 -9.22
C THR A 241 -21.66 1.19 -8.42
N GLN A 242 -22.78 1.15 -7.70
CA GLN A 242 -23.22 2.27 -6.86
C GLN A 242 -22.37 2.34 -5.59
N THR A 243 -22.10 3.55 -5.08
CA THR A 243 -21.27 3.80 -3.90
C THR A 243 -21.67 2.97 -2.67
N LYS A 244 -22.98 2.75 -2.46
CA LYS A 244 -23.51 1.94 -1.35
C LYS A 244 -23.07 0.48 -1.40
N ASP A 245 -22.78 -0.02 -2.59
CA ASP A 245 -22.42 -1.41 -2.91
C ASP A 245 -20.90 -1.59 -3.03
N PHE A 246 -20.11 -0.55 -2.70
CA PHE A 246 -18.67 -0.67 -2.66
C PHE A 246 -18.23 -1.67 -1.59
N HIS A 247 -17.17 -2.40 -1.92
CA HIS A 247 -16.44 -3.28 -1.04
C HIS A 247 -16.07 -2.51 0.23
N PRO A 248 -16.22 -3.11 1.43
CA PRO A 248 -16.01 -2.41 2.71
C PRO A 248 -14.70 -1.64 2.82
N TRP A 249 -13.65 -2.09 2.15
CA TRP A 249 -12.33 -1.44 2.12
C TRP A 249 -12.34 -0.02 1.57
N PHE A 250 -13.26 0.29 0.66
CA PHE A 250 -13.24 1.55 -0.10
C PHE A 250 -14.45 2.45 0.18
N LYS A 251 -15.26 2.11 1.19
CA LYS A 251 -16.45 2.90 1.55
C LYS A 251 -16.10 4.32 2.01
N ASP A 252 -14.95 4.46 2.67
CA ASP A 252 -14.44 5.73 3.17
C ASP A 252 -13.34 6.32 2.27
N GLY A 253 -13.20 5.82 1.04
CA GLY A 253 -12.14 6.20 0.09
C GLY A 253 -10.84 5.40 0.26
N PHE A 254 -9.76 5.93 -0.33
CA PHE A 254 -8.44 5.29 -0.37
C PHE A 254 -7.57 5.78 0.79
N SER A 255 -7.45 4.97 1.85
CA SER A 255 -6.75 5.36 3.08
C SER A 255 -5.24 5.63 2.88
N GLY A 256 -4.72 6.69 3.51
CA GLY A 256 -3.32 7.10 3.42
C GLY A 256 -3.05 8.06 2.26
N THR A 257 -4.04 8.30 1.41
CA THR A 257 -3.92 9.30 0.33
C THR A 257 -3.94 10.73 0.84
N GLU A 258 -4.47 10.98 2.05
CA GLU A 258 -4.46 12.31 2.67
C GLU A 258 -3.05 12.87 2.92
N GLU A 259 -2.03 12.01 2.85
CA GLU A 259 -0.63 12.37 3.07
C GLU A 259 0.09 12.83 1.80
N PHE A 260 -0.52 12.63 0.62
CA PHE A 260 0.01 13.24 -0.59
C PHE A 260 -0.28 14.74 -0.58
N ASP A 261 0.76 15.56 -0.75
CA ASP A 261 0.68 17.02 -0.63
C ASP A 261 -0.44 17.64 -1.48
N PHE A 262 -0.63 17.16 -2.71
CA PHE A 262 -1.68 17.65 -3.63
C PHE A 262 -3.11 17.47 -3.09
N THR A 263 -3.33 16.54 -2.17
CA THR A 263 -4.67 16.29 -1.63
C THR A 263 -5.11 17.37 -0.66
N GLY A 264 -4.15 18.13 -0.11
CA GLY A 264 -4.41 19.09 0.96
C GLY A 264 -4.99 18.43 2.22
N GLY A 265 -4.61 17.19 2.53
CA GLY A 265 -5.14 16.44 3.67
C GLY A 265 -6.46 15.72 3.42
N ARG A 266 -6.93 15.63 2.17
CA ARG A 266 -8.17 14.95 1.81
C ARG A 266 -7.91 13.51 1.37
N ILE A 267 -8.78 12.59 1.76
CA ILE A 267 -8.78 11.24 1.24
C ILE A 267 -9.32 11.25 -0.20
N ILE A 268 -8.64 10.56 -1.11
CA ILE A 268 -9.14 10.31 -2.47
C ILE A 268 -10.35 9.39 -2.37
N THR A 269 -11.43 9.78 -3.03
CA THR A 269 -12.68 9.02 -3.13
C THR A 269 -12.99 8.72 -4.61
N ALA A 270 -13.89 7.74 -4.82
CA ALA A 270 -14.25 7.25 -6.14
C ALA A 270 -15.76 7.29 -6.37
N GLU A 271 -16.18 7.58 -7.61
CA GLU A 271 -17.55 7.40 -8.09
C GLU A 271 -17.55 6.81 -9.50
N TRP A 272 -18.42 5.83 -9.74
CA TRP A 272 -18.64 5.33 -11.11
C TRP A 272 -19.68 6.16 -11.85
N ARG A 273 -19.36 6.53 -13.09
CA ARG A 273 -20.30 7.07 -14.09
C ARG A 273 -20.23 6.21 -15.35
N GLY A 274 -21.06 5.16 -15.39
CA GLY A 274 -20.97 4.14 -16.44
C GLY A 274 -19.62 3.43 -16.36
N THR A 275 -18.84 3.47 -17.45
CA THR A 275 -17.48 2.91 -17.51
C THR A 275 -16.38 3.89 -17.08
N THR A 276 -16.75 5.09 -16.66
CA THR A 276 -15.80 6.09 -16.15
C THR A 276 -15.71 6.00 -14.63
N LEU A 277 -14.50 5.88 -14.10
CA LEU A 277 -14.19 6.01 -12.68
C LEU A 277 -13.69 7.43 -12.41
N LEU A 278 -14.49 8.19 -11.66
CA LEU A 278 -14.17 9.55 -11.25
C LEU A 278 -13.42 9.52 -9.91
N LEU A 279 -12.31 10.25 -9.80
CA LEU A 279 -11.54 10.39 -8.56
C LEU A 279 -11.47 11.85 -8.09
N ASP A 280 -11.59 12.09 -6.78
CA ASP A 280 -11.36 13.39 -6.12
C ASP A 280 -10.70 13.21 -4.75
N PRO A 281 -9.57 13.88 -4.44
CA PRO A 281 -8.72 14.67 -5.36
C PRO A 281 -8.15 13.84 -6.50
N TYR A 282 -8.03 14.41 -7.71
CA TYR A 282 -7.69 13.63 -8.91
C TYR A 282 -6.19 13.38 -9.14
N PRO A 283 -5.62 12.19 -8.84
CA PRO A 283 -4.18 11.97 -8.67
C PRO A 283 -3.30 12.00 -9.94
N PHE A 284 -3.87 12.34 -11.09
CA PHE A 284 -3.18 12.27 -12.39
C PHE A 284 -3.21 13.63 -13.10
N THR A 285 -2.44 13.77 -14.19
CA THR A 285 -2.35 15.02 -14.97
C THR A 285 -3.41 15.14 -16.07
N GLU A 286 -3.92 14.01 -16.54
CA GLU A 286 -4.94 13.93 -17.60
C GLU A 286 -5.78 12.67 -17.41
N SER A 287 -6.98 12.66 -18.01
CA SER A 287 -7.82 11.47 -18.09
C SER A 287 -7.26 10.45 -19.07
N PHE A 288 -7.37 9.17 -18.74
CA PHE A 288 -6.86 8.08 -19.59
C PHE A 288 -7.73 6.83 -19.48
N GLU A 289 -7.61 5.94 -20.46
CA GLU A 289 -8.23 4.62 -20.41
C GLU A 289 -7.23 3.57 -19.95
N VAL A 290 -7.70 2.64 -19.12
CA VAL A 290 -6.99 1.42 -18.74
C VAL A 290 -7.83 0.20 -19.03
N THR A 291 -7.16 -0.94 -19.20
CA THR A 291 -7.81 -2.23 -19.39
C THR A 291 -7.33 -3.24 -18.37
N LEU A 292 -8.25 -4.03 -17.82
CA LEU A 292 -7.93 -5.14 -16.92
C LEU A 292 -8.44 -6.45 -17.53
N PRO A 293 -7.55 -7.43 -17.83
CA PRO A 293 -7.96 -8.76 -18.28
C PRO A 293 -8.85 -9.47 -17.26
N VAL A 294 -9.90 -10.12 -17.74
CA VAL A 294 -10.85 -10.84 -16.88
C VAL A 294 -11.29 -12.13 -17.55
N ARG A 295 -11.31 -13.23 -16.81
CA ARG A 295 -11.94 -14.48 -17.25
C ARG A 295 -13.26 -14.68 -16.55
N ARG A 296 -14.28 -15.07 -17.32
CA ARG A 296 -15.62 -15.33 -16.81
C ARG A 296 -15.87 -16.82 -16.92
N VAL A 297 -15.70 -17.54 -15.82
CA VAL A 297 -15.76 -19.00 -15.76
C VAL A 297 -17.16 -19.42 -15.33
N PRO A 298 -17.98 -20.07 -16.17
CA PRO A 298 -19.27 -20.60 -15.74
C PRO A 298 -19.10 -21.61 -14.61
N ARG A 299 -19.99 -21.56 -13.60
CA ARG A 299 -19.97 -22.51 -12.48
C ARG A 299 -20.17 -23.94 -12.96
N SER A 300 -21.02 -24.14 -13.98
CA SER A 300 -21.27 -25.44 -14.62
C SER A 300 -20.01 -26.01 -15.27
N GLU A 301 -19.20 -25.16 -15.89
CA GLU A 301 -17.90 -25.55 -16.46
C GLU A 301 -16.90 -25.90 -15.35
N ALA A 302 -16.73 -25.03 -14.35
CA ALA A 302 -15.86 -25.33 -13.20
C ALA A 302 -16.23 -26.65 -12.50
N ALA A 303 -17.53 -26.96 -12.39
CA ALA A 303 -18.01 -28.20 -11.79
C ALA A 303 -17.79 -29.45 -12.66
N SER A 304 -17.91 -29.33 -13.99
CA SER A 304 -17.83 -30.46 -14.91
C SER A 304 -16.41 -30.83 -15.33
N GLN A 305 -15.51 -29.86 -15.48
CA GLN A 305 -14.12 -30.09 -15.92
C GLN A 305 -13.06 -29.76 -14.86
N GLY A 306 -13.48 -29.23 -13.71
CA GLY A 306 -12.60 -28.72 -12.67
C GLY A 306 -12.22 -27.26 -12.90
N LEU A 307 -12.03 -26.52 -11.80
CA LEU A 307 -11.80 -25.07 -11.83
C LEU A 307 -10.58 -24.67 -12.68
N ALA A 308 -9.45 -25.33 -12.49
CA ALA A 308 -8.21 -24.97 -13.19
C ALA A 308 -8.33 -25.14 -14.71
N ALA A 309 -8.89 -26.26 -15.17
CA ALA A 309 -9.11 -26.50 -16.59
C ALA A 309 -10.13 -25.50 -17.17
N ALA A 310 -11.21 -25.23 -16.43
CA ALA A 310 -12.21 -24.24 -16.85
C ALA A 310 -11.61 -22.83 -16.97
N PHE A 311 -10.84 -22.40 -15.96
CA PHE A 311 -10.18 -21.09 -15.98
C PHE A 311 -9.14 -20.98 -17.10
N SER A 312 -8.36 -22.03 -17.36
CA SER A 312 -7.37 -22.04 -18.45
C SER A 312 -8.02 -22.03 -19.84
N GLY A 313 -9.18 -22.67 -19.99
CA GLY A 313 -9.93 -22.71 -21.25
C GLY A 313 -10.74 -21.45 -21.57
N MET A 314 -10.96 -20.56 -20.60
CA MET A 314 -11.70 -19.31 -20.82
C MET A 314 -10.80 -18.24 -21.46
N PRO A 315 -11.29 -17.50 -22.48
CA PRO A 315 -10.57 -16.36 -23.03
C PRO A 315 -10.57 -15.17 -22.07
N ASP A 316 -9.54 -14.34 -22.16
CA ASP A 316 -9.53 -13.03 -21.50
C ASP A 316 -10.51 -12.08 -22.20
N THR A 317 -11.41 -11.51 -21.42
CA THR A 317 -12.44 -10.55 -21.84
C THR A 317 -12.28 -9.27 -21.02
N PRO A 318 -11.37 -8.37 -21.45
CA PRO A 318 -10.94 -7.25 -20.62
C PRO A 318 -12.09 -6.29 -20.33
N ILE A 319 -12.03 -5.64 -19.17
CA ILE A 319 -12.85 -4.47 -18.87
C ILE A 319 -12.05 -3.21 -19.20
N SER A 320 -12.67 -2.28 -19.93
CA SER A 320 -12.12 -0.93 -20.17
C SER A 320 -12.72 0.03 -19.16
N VAL A 321 -11.87 0.86 -18.55
CA VAL A 321 -12.26 1.87 -17.57
C VAL A 321 -11.58 3.19 -17.95
N THR A 322 -12.37 4.25 -18.07
CA THR A 322 -11.82 5.61 -18.19
C THR A 322 -11.59 6.17 -16.79
N ILE A 323 -10.36 6.56 -16.47
CA ILE A 323 -10.01 7.25 -15.23
C ILE A 323 -10.06 8.75 -15.48
N ALA A 324 -10.86 9.48 -14.71
CA ALA A 324 -11.06 10.91 -14.92
C ALA A 324 -11.25 11.68 -13.61
N GLU A 325 -11.06 13.00 -13.68
CA GLU A 325 -11.33 13.91 -12.57
C GLU A 325 -12.82 13.99 -12.27
N GLY A 326 -13.18 13.84 -10.99
CA GLY A 326 -14.55 14.04 -10.50
C GLY A 326 -14.65 15.30 -9.64
N GLU A 327 -15.62 16.18 -9.92
CA GLU A 327 -16.14 17.05 -8.86
C GLU A 327 -17.18 16.26 -8.06
N LEU A 328 -16.71 15.42 -7.13
CA LEU A 328 -17.60 14.57 -6.34
C LEU A 328 -18.39 15.44 -5.35
N LYS A 329 -19.70 15.19 -5.24
CA LYS A 329 -20.58 15.99 -4.37
C LYS A 329 -20.09 15.89 -2.93
N ARG A 330 -19.71 17.05 -2.40
CA ARG A 330 -19.29 17.22 -1.00
C ARG A 330 -20.46 16.80 -0.10
N PRO A 331 -20.24 15.96 0.92
CA PRO A 331 -21.26 15.66 1.91
C PRO A 331 -21.69 16.91 2.69
#